data_AF-A0A519T192-F1
#
_entry.id   AF-A0A519T192-F1
#
_cell.length_a   1.000
_cell.length_b   1.000
_cell.length_c   1.000
_cell.angle_alpha   90.00
_cell.angle_beta   90.00
_cell.angle_gamma   90.00
#
_symmetry.space_group_name_H-M   'P 1'
#
loop_
_entity.id
_entity.type
_entity.pdbx_description
1 polymer ?
#
loop_
_entity_poly.entity_id
_entity_poly.type
_entity_poly.pdbx_seq_one_letter_code
_entity_poly.pdbx_strand_id
1 'polypeptide(L)' 'MSVKEQVHALADQLSEEATWEEVAYEIYVRQAIERGIEASEAGRLIPADQAKAYLNQLRAANAGALDNGRA' A
#
# COMPACT_ATOMS: atom_id res chain seq x y z
N MET A 1 -1.76 -8.41 -20.50
CA MET A 1 -0.28 -8.36 -20.50
C MET A 1 0.24 -9.52 -19.67
N SER A 2 1.30 -10.17 -20.14
CA SER A 2 2.09 -11.12 -19.36
C SER A 2 2.90 -10.39 -18.28
N VAL A 3 3.34 -11.10 -17.24
CA VAL A 3 4.27 -10.55 -16.22
C VAL A 3 5.53 -10.00 -16.88
N LYS A 4 6.03 -10.67 -17.93
CA LYS A 4 7.20 -10.21 -18.69
C LYS A 4 6.99 -8.83 -19.31
N GLU A 5 5.86 -8.61 -19.98
CA GLU A 5 5.54 -7.30 -20.59
C GLU A 5 5.42 -6.19 -19.53
N GLN A 6 4.87 -6.53 -18.36
CA GLN A 6 4.72 -5.58 -17.25
C GLN A 6 6.07 -5.22 -16.62
N VAL A 7 6.99 -6.17 -16.52
CA VAL A 7 8.37 -5.91 -16.06
C VAL A 7 9.12 -5.04 -17.05
N HIS A 8 8.96 -5.28 -18.36
CA HIS A 8 9.56 -4.41 -19.39
C HIS A 8 9.02 -2.97 -19.29
N ALA A 9 7.69 -2.82 -19.19
CA ALA A 9 7.08 -1.49 -19.06
C ALA A 9 7.52 -0.76 -17.77
N LEU A 10 7.70 -1.48 -16.65
CA LEU A 10 8.26 -0.92 -15.43
C LEU A 10 9.69 -0.44 -15.69
N ALA A 11 10.54 -1.28 -16.27
CA ALA A 11 11.94 -0.93 -16.56
C ALA A 11 12.06 0.30 -17.47
N ASP A 12 11.20 0.42 -18.49
CA ASP A 12 11.17 1.55 -19.42
C ASP A 12 10.77 2.88 -18.76
N GLN A 13 10.17 2.84 -17.57
CA GLN A 13 9.70 4.01 -16.81
C GLN A 13 10.64 4.43 -15.68
N LEU A 14 11.63 3.59 -15.33
CA LEU A 14 12.59 3.91 -14.28
C LEU A 14 13.54 5.02 -14.73
N SER A 15 13.99 5.83 -13.77
CA SER A 15 15.14 6.72 -14.00
C SER A 15 16.43 5.90 -14.09
N GLU A 16 17.42 6.41 -14.83
CA GLU A 16 18.75 5.78 -14.95
C GLU A 16 19.47 5.65 -13.60
N GLU A 17 19.10 6.50 -12.64
CA GLU A 17 19.63 6.53 -11.28
C GLU A 17 18.81 5.70 -10.29
N ALA A 18 17.76 5.02 -10.75
CA ALA A 18 16.88 4.25 -9.89
C ALA A 18 17.64 3.16 -9.10
N THR A 19 17.31 3.07 -7.83
CA THR A 19 17.86 2.10 -6.89
C THR A 19 17.01 0.83 -6.86
N TRP A 20 17.60 -0.27 -6.39
CA TRP A 20 16.84 -1.51 -6.17
C TRP A 20 15.70 -1.37 -5.15
N GLU A 21 15.81 -0.43 -4.21
CA GLU A 21 14.74 -0.13 -3.26
C GLU A 21 13.53 0.50 -3.95
N GLU A 22 13.75 1.43 -4.88
CA GLU A 22 12.69 2.04 -5.68
C GLU A 22 12.02 1.01 -6.60
N VAL A 23 12.81 0.14 -7.24
CA VAL A 23 12.26 -0.98 -8.05
C VAL A 23 11.37 -1.90 -7.21
N ALA A 24 11.84 -2.29 -6.02
CA ALA A 24 11.06 -3.13 -5.11
C ALA A 24 9.79 -2.42 -4.64
N TYR A 25 9.86 -1.11 -4.38
CA TYR A 25 8.71 -0.29 -4.01
C TYR A 25 7.66 -0.24 -5.12
N GLU A 26 8.06 0.01 -6.37
CA GLU A 26 7.13 0.02 -7.52
C GLU A 26 6.41 -1.33 -7.69
N ILE A 27 7.15 -2.43 -7.55
CA ILE A 27 6.57 -3.79 -7.57
C ILE A 27 5.55 -3.95 -6.43
N TYR A 28 5.88 -3.51 -5.22
CA TYR A 28 4.99 -3.58 -4.07
C TYR A 28 3.69 -2.79 -4.30
N VAL A 29 3.79 -1.54 -4.78
CA VAL A 29 2.65 -0.68 -5.09
C VAL A 29 1.73 -1.37 -6.09
N ARG A 30 2.30 -1.94 -7.15
CA ARG A 30 1.56 -2.66 -8.17
C ARG A 30 0.77 -3.84 -7.60
N GLN A 31 1.41 -4.68 -6.79
CA GLN A 31 0.73 -5.79 -6.13
C GLN A 31 -0.36 -5.31 -5.14
N ALA A 32 -0.14 -4.18 -4.45
CA ALA A 32 -1.13 -3.62 -3.54
C ALA A 32 -2.39 -3.17 -4.29
N ILE A 33 -2.24 -2.56 -5.47
CA ILE A 33 -3.34 -2.19 -6.35
C ILE A 33 -4.10 -3.42 -6.83
N GLU A 34 -3.40 -4.43 -7.34
CA GLU A 34 -4.01 -5.68 -7.83
C GLU A 34 -4.82 -6.37 -6.73
N ARG A 35 -4.26 -6.50 -5.52
CA ARG A 35 -5.01 -7.04 -4.36
C ARG A 35 -6.24 -6.21 -4.01
N GLY A 36 -6.15 -4.88 -4.14
CA GLY A 36 -7.28 -3.98 -3.89
C GLY A 36 -8.42 -4.16 -4.91
N ILE A 37 -8.07 -4.31 -6.19
CA ILE A 37 -9.01 -4.61 -7.26
C ILE A 37 -9.67 -5.97 -7.03
N GLU A 38 -8.89 -7.02 -6.77
CA GLU A 38 -9.43 -8.36 -6.47
C GLU A 38 -10.32 -8.37 -5.23
N ALA A 39 -10.00 -7.59 -4.19
CA ALA A 39 -10.85 -7.44 -3.01
C ALA A 39 -12.18 -6.74 -3.35
N SER A 40 -12.14 -5.73 -4.23
CA SER A 40 -13.33 -5.04 -4.75
C SER A 40 -14.24 -5.98 -5.51
N GLU A 41 -13.69 -6.71 -6.49
CA GLU A 41 -14.42 -7.66 -7.32
C GLU A 41 -15.01 -8.81 -6.50
N ALA A 42 -14.30 -9.25 -5.45
CA ALA A 42 -14.77 -10.26 -4.51
C ALA A 42 -15.75 -9.73 -3.44
N GLY A 43 -16.12 -8.44 -3.46
CA GLY A 43 -17.05 -7.86 -2.48
C GLY A 43 -16.50 -7.80 -1.05
N ARG A 44 -15.17 -7.76 -0.88
CA ARG A 44 -14.47 -7.78 0.43
C ARG A 44 -14.14 -6.38 0.97
N LEU A 45 -14.73 -5.33 0.38
CA LEU A 45 -14.54 -3.95 0.84
C LEU A 45 -15.46 -3.61 2.01
N ILE A 46 -15.08 -2.56 2.75
CA ILE A 46 -15.90 -1.96 3.80
C ILE A 46 -16.38 -0.56 3.38
N PRO A 47 -17.49 -0.06 3.94
CA PRO A 47 -17.90 1.32 3.75
C PRO A 47 -16.81 2.31 4.20
N ALA A 48 -16.69 3.43 3.47
CA ALA A 48 -15.66 4.44 3.73
C ALA A 48 -15.69 4.99 5.16
N ASP A 49 -16.89 5.15 5.74
CA ASP A 49 -17.02 5.67 7.10
C ASP A 49 -16.56 4.67 8.16
N GLN A 50 -16.70 3.36 7.89
CA GLN A 50 -16.12 2.32 8.73
C GLN A 50 -14.59 2.35 8.68
N ALA A 51 -14.01 2.54 7.48
CA ALA A 51 -12.55 2.69 7.33
C ALA A 51 -12.01 3.92 8.08
N LYS A 52 -12.68 5.07 7.98
CA LYS A 52 -12.31 6.29 8.71
C LYS A 52 -12.36 6.08 10.22
N ALA A 53 -13.42 5.44 10.73
CA ALA A 53 -13.57 5.15 12.15
C ALA A 53 -12.42 4.27 12.66
N TYR A 54 -12.07 3.22 11.90
CA TYR A 54 -10.94 2.35 12.22
C TYR A 54 -9.60 3.11 12.28
N LEU A 55 -9.31 3.97 11.30
CA LEU A 55 -8.10 4.78 11.30
C LEU A 55 -8.04 5.77 12.47
N ASN A 56 -9.16 6.35 12.86
CA ASN A 56 -9.23 7.24 14.03
C ASN A 56 -8.96 6.48 15.34
N GLN A 57 -9.50 5.26 15.46
CA GLN A 57 -9.23 4.40 16.61
C GLN A 57 -7.75 4.01 16.71
N LEU A 58 -7.12 3.63 15.60
CA LEU A 58 -5.69 3.33 15.56
C LEU A 58 -4.83 4.54 15.98
N ARG A 59 -5.17 5.75 15.52
CA ARG A 59 -4.46 6.98 15.91
C ARG A 59 -4.57 7.25 17.41
N ALA A 60 -5.76 7.09 17.99
CA ALA A 60 -5.98 7.29 19.42
C ALA A 60 -5.20 6.27 20.27
N ALA A 61 -5.21 4.99 19.88
CA ALA A 61 -4.46 3.95 20.57
C ALA A 61 -2.94 4.20 20.55
N ASN A 62 -2.40 4.60 19.40
CA ASN A 62 -0.97 4.88 19.25
C ASN A 62 -0.55 6.16 20.00
N ALA A 63 -1.42 7.17 20.09
CA ALA A 63 -1.14 8.37 20.87
C ALA A 63 -1.02 8.06 22.38
N GLY A 64 -1.88 7.20 22.93
CA GLY A 64 -1.80 6.76 24.33
C GLY A 64 -0.56 5.93 24.64
N ALA A 65 -0.05 5.16 23.66
CA ALA A 65 1.18 4.38 23.83
C ALA A 65 2.45 5.26 23.91
N LEU A 66 2.47 6.42 23.26
CA LEU A 66 3.59 7.36 23.29
C LEU A 66 3.63 8.22 24.56
N ASP A 67 2.49 8.41 25.22
CA ASP A 67 2.37 9.17 26.47
C ASP A 67 2.84 8.33 27.69
N ASN A 68 2.54 7.02 27.67
CA ASN A 68 2.96 6.07 28.71
C ASN A 68 4.48 5.76 28.74
N GLY A 69 5.28 6.31 27.82
CA GLY A 69 6.74 6.15 27.78
C GLY A 69 7.53 7.36 28.31
N ARG A 70 6.85 8.37 28.86
CA ARG A 70 7.45 9.63 29.38
C ARG A 70 7.26 9.85 30.88
N ALA A 71 7.05 8.80 31.67
CA ALA A 71 6.98 8.86 33.13
C ALA A 71 8.24 8.27 33.77
#